data_AF-A0A382LFE4-F1
#
_entry.id   AF-A0A382LFE4-F1
#
_cell.length_a   1.000
_cell.length_b   1.000
_cell.length_c   1.000
_cell.angle_alpha   90.00
_cell.angle_beta   90.00
_cell.angle_gamma   90.00
#
_symmetry.space_group_name_H-M   'P 1'
#
loop_
_entity.id
_entity.type
_entity.pdbx_description
1 polymer ?
#
loop_
_entity_poly.entity_id
_entity_poly.type
_entity_poly.pdbx_seq_one_letter_code
_entity_poly.pdbx_strand_id
1 'polypeptide(L)'
;MTHSILAQAPDPVSYWPLGILAISVGFIVFTIIKLKLHPFLALIFAAVLTGLLAGDLPGMTTENVGLFKSRVTLNDTPGDAANDMLLAVNWSLLGFGNTAAGIGFVVALAAIIGTCMLGSGAADRVVRWLLGIFGEKRAGLVLLMSGFLLSIPVFFDTVFFLLIPLARALSLRTGKSYTLYVIAMAGAGAITHSMVPPTPGPLMIAEGLKLDLGIAMMAGLAASLLPAWLVLFLARRFDAKFNIPMREAAGASTSELRTIVDK
;
A
#
# COMPACT_ATOMS: atom_id res chain seq x y z
N MET A 1 -26.39 -52.06 6.08
CA MET A 1 -26.70 -50.70 6.56
C MET A 1 -26.31 -50.61 8.03
N THR A 2 -25.12 -50.06 8.31
CA THR A 2 -24.71 -49.61 9.66
C THR A 2 -23.88 -48.35 9.45
N HIS A 3 -24.56 -47.22 9.28
CA HIS A 3 -23.92 -45.91 9.25
C HIS A 3 -23.40 -45.61 10.65
N SER A 4 -22.07 -45.54 10.82
CA SER A 4 -21.46 -45.10 12.08
C SER A 4 -21.69 -43.59 12.25
N ILE A 5 -22.72 -43.24 13.03
CA ILE A 5 -23.04 -41.88 13.48
C ILE A 5 -22.14 -41.56 14.70
N LEU A 6 -20.83 -41.75 14.56
CA LEU A 6 -19.87 -41.23 15.53
C LEU A 6 -19.17 -40.06 14.85
N ALA A 7 -19.54 -38.86 15.31
CA ALA A 7 -18.88 -37.63 14.94
C ALA A 7 -17.36 -37.80 15.12
N GLN A 8 -16.61 -37.73 14.02
CA GLN A 8 -15.18 -37.53 14.09
C GLN A 8 -14.94 -36.30 14.95
N ALA A 9 -14.15 -36.44 16.03
CA ALA A 9 -13.67 -35.29 16.78
C ALA A 9 -13.01 -34.31 15.78
N PRO A 10 -13.27 -33.00 15.86
CA PRO A 10 -12.57 -32.06 15.00
C PRO A 10 -11.07 -32.22 15.26
N ASP A 11 -10.28 -32.43 14.21
CA ASP A 11 -8.83 -32.43 14.33
C ASP A 11 -8.38 -31.15 15.05
N PRO A 12 -7.40 -31.23 15.98
CA PRO A 12 -6.94 -30.05 16.70
C PRO A 12 -6.43 -28.99 15.70
N VAL A 13 -6.98 -27.78 15.79
CA VAL A 13 -6.60 -26.68 14.90
C VAL A 13 -5.12 -26.38 15.10
N SER A 14 -4.30 -26.63 14.07
CA SER A 14 -2.89 -26.28 14.11
C SER A 14 -2.73 -24.77 14.01
N TYR A 15 -2.25 -24.14 15.09
CA TYR A 15 -1.91 -22.72 15.13
C TYR A 15 -0.52 -22.43 14.56
N TRP A 16 0.20 -23.46 14.08
CA TRP A 16 1.55 -23.32 13.54
C TRP A 16 1.66 -22.30 12.39
N PRO A 17 0.70 -22.21 11.43
CA PRO A 17 0.74 -21.17 10.40
C PRO A 17 0.75 -19.74 10.95
N LEU A 18 0.10 -19.48 12.09
CA LEU A 18 0.14 -18.18 12.76
C LEU A 18 1.52 -17.89 13.37
N GLY A 19 2.18 -18.94 13.88
CA GLY A 19 3.57 -18.86 14.35
C GLY A 19 4.54 -18.53 13.22
N ILE A 20 4.43 -19.20 12.08
CA ILE A 20 5.23 -18.90 10.88
C ILE A 20 5.01 -17.45 10.45
N LEU A 21 3.76 -17.00 10.38
CA LEU A 21 3.43 -15.61 10.03
C LEU A 21 4.12 -14.62 10.98
N ALA A 22 4.03 -14.84 12.29
CA ALA A 22 4.66 -13.96 13.29
C ALA A 22 6.19 -13.92 13.15
N ILE A 23 6.82 -15.08 12.93
CA ILE A 23 8.27 -15.20 12.73
C ILE A 23 8.69 -14.48 11.45
N SER A 24 8.00 -14.69 10.33
CA SER A 24 8.31 -14.06 9.05
C SER A 24 8.13 -12.54 9.09
N VAL A 25 7.07 -12.04 9.73
CA VAL A 25 6.87 -10.60 9.93
C VAL A 25 7.97 -10.01 10.81
N GLY A 26 8.31 -10.68 11.93
CA GLY A 26 9.42 -10.28 12.80
C GLY A 26 10.75 -10.24 12.05
N PHE A 27 11.01 -11.23 11.21
CA PHE A 27 12.20 -11.30 10.35
C PHE A 27 12.24 -10.14 9.36
N ILE A 28 11.15 -9.83 8.65
CA ILE A 28 11.08 -8.69 7.72
C ILE A 28 11.42 -7.39 8.45
N VAL A 29 10.76 -7.12 9.57
CA VAL A 29 10.95 -5.91 10.36
C VAL A 29 12.39 -5.79 10.87
N PHE A 30 12.94 -6.88 11.43
CA PHE A 30 14.31 -6.91 11.91
C PHE A 30 15.32 -6.64 10.79
N THR A 31 15.15 -7.31 9.65
CA THR A 31 16.10 -7.25 8.53
C THR A 31 16.10 -5.86 7.86
N ILE A 32 14.93 -5.22 7.75
CA ILE A 32 14.82 -3.86 7.21
C ILE A 32 15.36 -2.82 8.20
N ILE A 33 15.01 -2.92 9.50
CA ILE A 33 15.36 -1.88 10.48
C ILE A 33 16.80 -2.01 10.98
N LYS A 34 17.23 -3.22 11.38
CA LYS A 34 18.55 -3.45 11.98
C LYS A 34 19.63 -3.70 10.94
N LEU A 35 19.36 -4.57 9.97
CA LEU A 35 20.33 -4.93 8.94
C LEU A 35 20.30 -3.97 7.73
N LYS A 36 19.34 -3.04 7.69
CA LYS A 36 19.16 -2.05 6.61
C LYS A 36 19.10 -2.69 5.22
N LEU A 37 18.60 -3.92 5.12
CA LEU A 37 18.40 -4.54 3.81
C LEU A 37 17.25 -3.85 3.07
N HIS A 38 17.39 -3.76 1.76
CA HIS A 38 16.34 -3.24 0.90
C HIS A 38 15.06 -4.09 1.06
N PRO A 39 13.86 -3.49 1.16
CA PRO A 39 12.61 -4.21 1.41
C PRO A 39 12.36 -5.36 0.43
N PHE A 40 12.71 -5.17 -0.84
CA PHE A 40 12.63 -6.22 -1.87
C PHE A 40 13.37 -7.51 -1.48
N LEU A 41 14.64 -7.40 -1.05
CA LEU A 41 15.44 -8.56 -0.65
C LEU A 41 14.92 -9.17 0.64
N ALA A 42 14.54 -8.33 1.62
CA ALA A 42 13.99 -8.79 2.88
C ALA A 42 12.71 -9.63 2.67
N LEU A 43 11.82 -9.20 1.76
CA LEU A 43 10.60 -9.93 1.42
C LEU A 43 10.87 -11.25 0.70
N ILE A 44 11.83 -11.30 -0.22
CA ILE A 44 12.24 -12.56 -0.88
C ILE A 44 12.79 -13.56 0.15
N PHE A 45 13.72 -13.12 1.00
CA PHE A 45 14.26 -13.99 2.04
C PHE A 45 13.21 -14.45 3.04
N ALA A 46 12.25 -13.58 3.39
CA ALA A 46 11.13 -13.95 4.24
C ALA A 46 10.20 -14.97 3.59
N ALA A 47 9.97 -14.89 2.28
CA ALA A 47 9.19 -15.89 1.54
C ALA A 47 9.89 -17.27 1.57
N VAL A 48 11.20 -17.30 1.34
CA VAL A 48 11.99 -18.54 1.43
C VAL A 48 11.97 -19.09 2.86
N LEU A 49 12.16 -18.24 3.86
CA LEU A 49 12.06 -18.63 5.27
C LEU A 49 10.68 -19.20 5.62
N THR A 50 9.61 -18.58 5.11
CA THR A 50 8.24 -19.06 5.30
C THR A 50 8.07 -20.46 4.69
N GLY A 51 8.59 -20.69 3.49
CA GLY A 51 8.58 -22.01 2.85
C GLY A 51 9.34 -23.05 3.66
N LEU A 52 10.51 -22.70 4.20
CA LEU A 52 11.31 -23.60 5.06
C LEU A 52 10.61 -23.96 6.36
N LEU A 53 9.90 -23.01 6.98
CA LEU A 53 9.18 -23.24 8.25
C LEU A 53 7.86 -23.98 8.05
N ALA A 54 7.35 -24.06 6.82
CA ALA A 54 6.11 -24.76 6.49
C ALA A 54 6.26 -26.29 6.56
N GLY A 55 7.48 -26.84 6.51
CA GLY A 55 7.75 -28.27 6.54
C GLY A 55 7.61 -28.90 5.17
N ASP A 56 6.80 -29.96 5.06
CA ASP A 56 6.61 -30.73 3.83
C ASP A 56 5.99 -29.85 2.72
N LEU A 57 6.84 -29.38 1.81
CA LEU A 57 6.40 -28.60 0.66
C LEU A 57 5.97 -29.56 -0.47
N PRO A 58 4.86 -29.25 -1.17
CA PRO A 58 4.44 -30.07 -2.30
C PRO A 58 5.46 -29.95 -3.44
N GLY A 59 5.79 -31.08 -4.05
CA GLY A 59 6.62 -31.12 -5.26
C GLY A 59 5.99 -30.31 -6.39
N MET A 60 6.82 -29.76 -7.28
CA MET A 60 6.40 -28.87 -8.38
C MET A 60 5.83 -29.66 -9.56
N THR A 61 4.66 -30.27 -9.36
CA THR A 61 3.93 -31.05 -10.37
C THR A 61 2.68 -30.32 -10.84
N THR A 62 2.08 -30.76 -11.94
CA THR A 62 0.86 -30.15 -12.50
C THR A 62 -0.33 -30.17 -11.54
N GLU A 63 -0.39 -31.14 -10.63
CA GLU A 63 -1.43 -31.25 -9.61
C GLU A 63 -1.30 -30.17 -8.53
N ASN A 64 -0.05 -29.82 -8.17
CA ASN A 64 0.31 -28.98 -7.02
C ASN A 64 0.45 -27.48 -7.33
N VAL A 65 0.22 -27.04 -8.57
CA VAL A 65 0.38 -25.64 -9.02
C VAL A 65 -0.51 -24.64 -8.22
N GLY A 66 -1.48 -25.12 -7.45
CA GLY A 66 -2.25 -24.31 -6.50
C GLY A 66 -3.04 -23.18 -7.17
N LEU A 67 -3.02 -21.98 -6.58
CA LEU A 67 -3.75 -20.79 -7.06
C LEU A 67 -3.27 -20.27 -8.44
N PHE A 68 -2.15 -20.77 -8.95
CA PHE A 68 -1.51 -20.28 -10.18
C PHE A 68 -1.61 -21.25 -11.36
N LYS A 69 -2.54 -22.22 -11.32
CA LYS A 69 -2.75 -23.22 -12.39
C LYS A 69 -2.89 -22.64 -13.80
N SER A 70 -3.39 -21.42 -13.93
CA SER A 70 -3.56 -20.73 -15.23
C SER A 70 -2.34 -19.94 -15.71
N ARG A 71 -1.28 -19.82 -14.88
CA ARG A 71 -0.12 -18.95 -15.16
C ARG A 71 1.22 -19.68 -15.22
N VAL A 72 1.27 -20.92 -14.75
CA VAL A 72 2.50 -21.73 -14.72
C VAL A 72 2.27 -23.05 -15.44
N THR A 73 3.11 -23.34 -16.44
CA THR A 73 3.22 -24.66 -17.04
C THR A 73 4.35 -25.42 -16.35
N LEU A 74 4.00 -26.42 -15.55
CA LEU A 74 4.96 -27.37 -15.00
C LEU A 74 4.87 -28.67 -15.81
N ASN A 75 6.02 -29.32 -16.03
CA ASN A 75 6.03 -30.67 -16.59
C ASN A 75 5.96 -31.66 -15.43
N ASP A 76 5.14 -32.72 -15.57
CA ASP A 76 5.12 -33.80 -14.60
C ASP A 76 6.48 -34.49 -14.60
N THR A 77 7.27 -34.19 -13.58
CA THR A 77 8.59 -34.76 -13.39
C THR A 77 8.43 -35.85 -12.32
N PRO A 78 8.45 -37.14 -12.69
CA PRO A 78 8.31 -38.22 -11.72
C PRO A 78 9.58 -38.27 -10.87
N GLY A 79 9.48 -37.82 -9.61
CA GLY A 79 10.52 -38.06 -8.60
C GLY A 79 11.49 -36.92 -8.32
N ASP A 80 11.06 -35.66 -8.30
CA ASP A 80 11.87 -34.61 -7.71
C ASP A 80 11.88 -34.73 -6.18
N ALA A 81 12.80 -35.54 -5.66
CA ALA A 81 13.32 -35.44 -4.30
C ALA A 81 14.20 -34.18 -4.16
N ALA A 82 13.62 -33.02 -4.48
CA ALA A 82 14.26 -31.75 -4.24
C ALA A 82 14.27 -31.50 -2.73
N ASN A 83 15.43 -31.17 -2.16
CA ASN A 83 15.53 -30.74 -0.76
C ASN A 83 14.53 -29.61 -0.48
N ASP A 84 13.91 -29.60 0.71
CA ASP A 84 12.90 -28.60 1.11
C ASP A 84 13.38 -27.16 0.90
N MET A 85 14.69 -26.92 1.06
CA MET A 85 15.30 -25.62 0.79
C MET A 85 15.22 -25.21 -0.69
N LEU A 86 15.50 -26.13 -1.62
CA LEU A 86 15.39 -25.85 -3.04
C LEU A 86 13.93 -25.59 -3.41
N LEU A 87 13.03 -26.38 -2.84
CA LEU A 87 11.59 -26.27 -3.09
C LEU A 87 11.03 -24.95 -2.56
N ALA A 88 11.46 -24.52 -1.35
CA ALA A 88 11.10 -23.23 -0.77
C ALA A 88 11.57 -22.04 -1.63
N VAL A 89 12.80 -22.11 -2.13
CA VAL A 89 13.35 -21.10 -3.05
C VAL A 89 12.55 -21.05 -4.35
N ASN A 90 12.35 -22.20 -4.99
CA ASN A 90 11.63 -22.26 -6.25
C ASN A 90 10.19 -21.76 -6.10
N TRP A 91 9.46 -22.17 -5.05
CA TRP A 91 8.08 -21.74 -4.83
C TRP A 91 7.99 -20.23 -4.61
N SER A 92 8.94 -19.68 -3.86
CA SER A 92 9.03 -18.24 -3.62
C SER A 92 9.28 -17.45 -4.91
N LEU A 93 10.21 -17.92 -5.75
CA LEU A 93 10.54 -17.28 -7.03
C LEU A 93 9.41 -17.40 -8.06
N LEU A 94 8.75 -18.56 -8.13
CA LEU A 94 7.58 -18.76 -8.98
C LEU A 94 6.41 -17.86 -8.56
N GLY A 95 6.11 -17.78 -7.26
CA GLY A 95 5.09 -16.89 -6.72
C GLY A 95 5.37 -15.44 -7.11
N PHE A 96 6.61 -14.99 -6.88
CA PHE A 96 7.05 -13.65 -7.29
C PHE A 96 6.89 -13.41 -8.81
N GLY A 97 7.38 -14.32 -9.64
CA GLY A 97 7.32 -14.21 -11.09
C GLY A 97 5.89 -14.13 -11.64
N ASN A 98 4.97 -14.94 -11.10
CA ASN A 98 3.56 -14.94 -11.51
C ASN A 98 2.83 -13.66 -11.14
N THR A 99 3.07 -13.14 -9.95
CA THR A 99 2.50 -11.85 -9.53
C THR A 99 3.09 -10.74 -10.40
N ALA A 100 4.41 -10.72 -10.60
CA ALA A 100 5.06 -9.73 -11.46
C ALA A 100 4.53 -9.78 -12.91
N ALA A 101 4.30 -10.97 -13.47
CA ALA A 101 3.73 -11.13 -14.80
C ALA A 101 2.26 -10.66 -14.88
N GLY A 102 1.47 -10.90 -13.84
CA GLY A 102 0.06 -10.51 -13.79
C GLY A 102 -0.18 -9.01 -13.66
N ILE A 103 0.59 -8.34 -12.79
CA ILE A 103 0.31 -6.95 -12.40
C ILE A 103 1.48 -5.97 -12.65
N GLY A 104 2.68 -6.46 -12.97
CA GLY A 104 3.89 -5.63 -13.05
C GLY A 104 3.82 -4.54 -14.12
N PHE A 105 3.21 -4.81 -15.28
CA PHE A 105 3.07 -3.82 -16.35
C PHE A 105 2.17 -2.65 -15.94
N VAL A 106 1.03 -2.93 -15.29
CA VAL A 106 0.10 -1.88 -14.80
C VAL A 106 0.80 -1.02 -13.74
N VAL A 107 1.53 -1.64 -12.82
CA VAL A 107 2.31 -0.92 -11.79
C VAL A 107 3.40 -0.04 -12.43
N ALA A 108 4.11 -0.54 -13.44
CA ALA A 108 5.14 0.23 -14.15
C ALA A 108 4.56 1.45 -14.88
N LEU A 109 3.45 1.29 -15.59
CA LEU A 109 2.75 2.41 -16.25
C LEU A 109 2.26 3.45 -15.23
N ALA A 110 1.67 3.01 -14.11
CA ALA A 110 1.25 3.91 -13.05
C ALA A 110 2.42 4.72 -12.49
N ALA A 111 3.57 4.08 -12.24
CA ALA A 111 4.79 4.76 -11.77
C ALA A 111 5.33 5.79 -12.78
N ILE A 112 5.30 5.47 -14.08
CA ILE A 112 5.71 6.42 -15.15
C ILE A 112 4.78 7.63 -15.17
N ILE A 113 3.46 7.41 -15.20
CA ILE A 113 2.46 8.49 -15.18
C ILE A 113 2.64 9.35 -13.93
N GLY A 114 2.82 8.72 -12.77
CA GLY A 114 3.07 9.39 -11.51
C GLY A 114 4.32 10.28 -11.56
N THR A 115 5.44 9.75 -12.06
CA THR A 115 6.70 10.50 -12.19
C THR A 115 6.55 11.71 -13.14
N CYS A 116 5.88 11.52 -14.28
CA CYS A 116 5.59 12.61 -15.22
C CYS A 116 4.66 13.67 -14.62
N MET A 117 3.66 13.28 -13.84
CA MET A 117 2.75 14.21 -13.15
C MET A 117 3.47 15.06 -12.10
N LEU A 118 4.43 14.48 -11.38
CA LEU A 118 5.28 15.18 -10.43
C LEU A 118 6.25 16.14 -11.13
N GLY A 119 6.94 15.68 -12.17
CA GLY A 119 7.92 16.48 -12.91
C GLY A 119 7.32 17.63 -13.72
N SER A 120 6.08 17.51 -14.18
CA SER A 120 5.38 18.54 -14.96
C SER A 120 4.75 19.65 -14.12
N GLY A 121 4.69 19.50 -12.80
CA GLY A 121 3.96 20.43 -11.92
C GLY A 121 2.43 20.30 -12.01
N ALA A 122 1.91 19.29 -12.71
CA ALA A 122 0.48 19.03 -12.83
C ALA A 122 -0.17 18.80 -11.45
N ALA A 123 0.54 18.16 -10.52
CA ALA A 123 0.07 17.95 -9.15
C ALA A 123 -0.23 19.28 -8.41
N ASP A 124 0.66 20.28 -8.51
CA ASP A 124 0.44 21.62 -7.93
C ASP A 124 -0.75 22.32 -8.59
N ARG A 125 -0.88 22.19 -9.92
CA ARG A 125 -2.01 22.75 -10.67
C ARG A 125 -3.36 22.19 -10.21
N VAL A 126 -3.45 20.89 -9.95
CA VAL A 126 -4.67 20.23 -9.44
C VAL A 126 -5.08 20.81 -8.09
N VAL A 127 -4.13 20.98 -7.17
CA VAL A 127 -4.45 21.50 -5.82
C VAL A 127 -4.91 22.96 -5.90
N ARG A 128 -4.22 23.80 -6.69
CA ARG A 128 -4.62 25.20 -6.90
C ARG A 128 -5.99 25.32 -7.54
N TRP A 129 -6.31 24.44 -8.49
CA TRP A 129 -7.62 24.39 -9.11
C TRP A 129 -8.73 24.03 -8.09
N LEU A 130 -8.51 23.01 -7.26
CA LEU A 130 -9.44 22.65 -6.19
C LEU A 130 -9.59 23.78 -5.15
N LEU A 131 -8.51 24.48 -4.82
CA LEU A 131 -8.57 25.67 -3.95
C LEU A 131 -9.43 26.77 -4.57
N GLY A 132 -9.35 26.99 -5.88
CA GLY A 132 -10.19 27.95 -6.60
C GLY A 132 -11.69 27.61 -6.54
N ILE A 133 -12.04 26.33 -6.51
CA ILE A 133 -13.44 25.87 -6.46
C ILE A 133 -14.00 25.91 -5.04
N PHE A 134 -13.30 25.31 -4.07
CA PHE A 134 -13.80 25.13 -2.70
C PHE A 134 -13.44 26.29 -1.77
N GLY A 135 -12.49 27.13 -2.18
CA GLY A 135 -11.97 28.27 -1.44
C GLY A 135 -10.96 27.89 -0.35
N GLU A 136 -10.13 28.86 0.03
CA GLU A 136 -9.13 28.72 1.10
C GLU A 136 -9.77 28.42 2.47
N LYS A 137 -11.06 28.77 2.65
CA LYS A 137 -11.83 28.43 3.85
C LYS A 137 -11.93 26.92 4.06
N ARG A 138 -11.81 26.10 3.01
CA ARG A 138 -11.91 24.63 3.07
C ARG A 138 -10.59 23.95 2.70
N ALA A 139 -9.45 24.63 2.89
CA ALA A 139 -8.12 24.11 2.54
C ALA A 139 -7.83 22.69 3.07
N GLY A 140 -8.28 22.32 4.28
CA GLY A 140 -8.11 20.95 4.79
C GLY A 140 -8.87 19.89 3.97
N LEU A 141 -10.08 20.20 3.49
CA LEU A 141 -10.83 19.33 2.58
C LEU A 141 -10.13 19.26 1.21
N VAL A 142 -9.67 20.40 0.71
CA VAL A 142 -8.98 20.46 -0.59
C VAL A 142 -7.70 19.63 -0.58
N LEU A 143 -6.91 19.73 0.49
CA LEU A 143 -5.70 18.94 0.66
C LEU A 143 -5.99 17.46 0.83
N LEU A 144 -7.08 17.08 1.52
CA LEU A 144 -7.52 15.69 1.55
C LEU A 144 -7.90 15.19 0.15
N MET A 145 -8.73 15.92 -0.59
CA MET A 145 -9.14 15.49 -1.94
C MET A 145 -7.97 15.44 -2.92
N SER A 146 -7.05 16.39 -2.81
CA SER A 146 -5.85 16.44 -3.63
C SER A 146 -4.92 15.29 -3.30
N GLY A 147 -4.65 15.04 -2.01
CA GLY A 147 -3.88 13.89 -1.55
C GLY A 147 -4.49 12.58 -2.03
N PHE A 148 -5.81 12.45 -1.93
CA PHE A 148 -6.53 11.26 -2.35
C PHE A 148 -6.39 11.02 -3.86
N LEU A 149 -6.66 12.04 -4.68
CA LEU A 149 -6.61 11.96 -6.14
C LEU A 149 -5.18 11.72 -6.67
N LEU A 150 -4.21 12.46 -6.13
CA LEU A 150 -2.82 12.39 -6.56
C LEU A 150 -2.15 11.08 -6.12
N SER A 151 -2.60 10.46 -5.01
CA SER A 151 -2.06 9.19 -4.52
C SER A 151 -2.59 7.96 -5.26
N ILE A 152 -3.52 8.12 -6.22
CA ILE A 152 -3.97 7.00 -7.06
C ILE A 152 -2.83 6.55 -8.00
N PRO A 153 -2.20 7.46 -8.79
CA PRO A 153 -1.08 7.10 -9.65
C PRO A 153 0.31 7.19 -8.98
N VAL A 154 0.45 7.94 -7.88
CA VAL A 154 1.75 8.23 -7.25
C VAL A 154 1.80 7.65 -5.84
N PHE A 155 2.98 7.18 -5.43
CA PHE A 155 3.19 6.72 -4.06
C PHE A 155 2.93 7.82 -3.01
N PHE A 156 2.29 7.41 -1.92
CA PHE A 156 1.83 8.27 -0.84
C PHE A 156 2.95 9.15 -0.29
N ASP A 157 4.12 8.57 -0.04
CA ASP A 157 5.30 9.27 0.46
C ASP A 157 5.65 10.46 -0.44
N THR A 158 5.66 10.23 -1.75
CA THR A 158 6.02 11.22 -2.75
C THR A 158 4.97 12.32 -2.85
N VAL A 159 3.67 11.97 -2.87
CA VAL A 159 2.58 12.95 -2.85
C VAL A 159 2.61 13.77 -1.56
N PHE A 160 2.85 13.12 -0.42
CA PHE A 160 2.91 13.77 0.88
C PHE A 160 4.03 14.81 0.93
N PHE A 161 5.23 14.46 0.48
CA PHE A 161 6.35 15.41 0.39
C PHE A 161 6.09 16.55 -0.59
N LEU A 162 5.42 16.28 -1.73
CA LEU A 162 5.04 17.32 -2.68
C LEU A 162 4.04 18.32 -2.09
N LEU A 163 3.05 17.82 -1.34
CA LEU A 163 1.99 18.65 -0.79
C LEU A 163 2.40 19.39 0.49
N ILE A 164 3.47 18.97 1.19
CA ILE A 164 3.90 19.62 2.44
C ILE A 164 4.26 21.11 2.25
N PRO A 165 5.08 21.50 1.27
CA PRO A 165 5.39 22.92 1.03
C PRO A 165 4.14 23.75 0.80
N LEU A 166 3.17 23.21 0.05
CA LEU A 166 1.90 23.87 -0.23
C LEU A 166 1.02 24.01 1.03
N ALA A 167 0.93 22.95 1.84
CA ALA A 167 0.24 22.99 3.13
C ALA A 167 0.84 24.03 4.08
N ARG A 168 2.17 24.16 4.11
CA ARG A 168 2.87 25.19 4.89
C ARG A 168 2.55 26.60 4.39
N ALA A 169 2.67 26.82 3.08
CA ALA A 169 2.34 28.11 2.47
C ALA A 169 0.88 28.52 2.73
N LEU A 170 -0.06 27.57 2.63
CA LEU A 170 -1.47 27.80 2.94
C LEU A 170 -1.69 28.10 4.43
N SER A 171 -1.00 27.40 5.33
CA SER A 171 -1.12 27.64 6.77
C SER A 171 -0.64 29.05 7.14
N LEU A 172 0.50 29.48 6.57
CA LEU A 172 1.02 30.83 6.73
C LEU A 172 0.06 31.90 6.16
N ARG A 173 -0.46 31.71 4.94
CA ARG A 173 -1.38 32.65 4.28
C ARG A 173 -2.72 32.80 4.99
N THR A 174 -3.31 31.68 5.40
CA THR A 174 -4.68 31.65 5.93
C THR A 174 -4.75 31.80 7.45
N GLY A 175 -3.61 31.76 8.14
CA GLY A 175 -3.54 31.70 9.61
C GLY A 175 -4.17 30.43 10.19
N LYS A 176 -4.46 29.43 9.36
CA LYS A 176 -5.10 28.17 9.76
C LYS A 176 -4.06 27.12 10.11
N SER A 177 -4.55 26.07 10.77
CA SER A 177 -3.69 25.06 11.33
C SER A 177 -3.01 24.16 10.30
N TYR A 178 -1.69 24.15 10.40
CA TYR A 178 -0.80 23.20 9.74
C TYR A 178 -1.13 21.75 10.11
N THR A 179 -1.50 21.47 11.36
CA THR A 179 -1.83 20.12 11.86
C THR A 179 -2.99 19.50 11.09
N LEU A 180 -4.05 20.29 10.89
CA LEU A 180 -5.21 19.87 10.11
C LEU A 180 -4.80 19.43 8.70
N TYR A 181 -3.94 20.21 8.06
CA TYR A 181 -3.50 19.98 6.69
C TYR A 181 -2.64 18.72 6.57
N VAL A 182 -1.69 18.53 7.48
CA VAL A 182 -0.81 17.36 7.49
C VAL A 182 -1.60 16.07 7.73
N ILE A 183 -2.51 16.05 8.72
CA ILE A 183 -3.33 14.87 9.01
C ILE A 183 -4.28 14.57 7.84
N ALA A 184 -4.90 15.60 7.25
CA ALA A 184 -5.78 15.44 6.10
C ALA A 184 -5.05 14.82 4.90
N MET A 185 -3.85 15.28 4.58
CA MET A 185 -3.03 14.73 3.50
C MET A 185 -2.53 13.31 3.81
N ALA A 186 -2.04 13.08 5.03
CA ALA A 186 -1.54 11.78 5.46
C ALA A 186 -2.64 10.72 5.41
N GLY A 187 -3.82 11.05 5.96
CA GLY A 187 -4.97 10.15 5.93
C GLY A 187 -5.47 9.91 4.52
N ALA A 188 -5.54 10.93 3.67
CA ALA A 188 -5.96 10.77 2.28
C ALA A 188 -5.09 9.76 1.52
N GLY A 189 -3.77 9.92 1.58
CA GLY A 189 -2.86 9.02 0.89
C GLY A 189 -2.85 7.61 1.48
N ALA A 190 -2.95 7.47 2.80
CA ALA A 190 -3.06 6.16 3.45
C ALA A 190 -4.34 5.40 3.03
N ILE A 191 -5.47 6.09 2.92
CA ILE A 191 -6.74 5.50 2.46
C ILE A 191 -6.59 5.04 1.02
N THR A 192 -6.18 5.92 0.10
CA THR A 192 -6.03 5.58 -1.33
C THR A 192 -5.09 4.40 -1.53
N HIS A 193 -3.93 4.41 -0.85
CA HIS A 193 -2.94 3.33 -0.96
C HIS A 193 -3.41 1.97 -0.47
N SER A 194 -4.37 1.97 0.44
CA SER A 194 -4.86 0.74 1.07
C SER A 194 -6.14 0.21 0.42
N MET A 195 -6.87 1.04 -0.32
CA MET A 195 -8.24 0.73 -0.74
C MET A 195 -8.48 0.80 -2.25
N VAL A 196 -7.67 1.56 -3.00
CA VAL A 196 -7.96 1.85 -4.43
C VAL A 196 -6.85 1.28 -5.34
N PRO A 197 -7.18 0.36 -6.27
CA PRO A 197 -6.27 -0.05 -7.35
C PRO A 197 -5.86 1.18 -8.20
N PRO A 198 -4.63 1.25 -8.75
CA PRO A 198 -3.72 0.15 -9.13
C PRO A 198 -2.67 -0.22 -8.07
N THR A 199 -2.78 0.29 -6.85
CA THR A 199 -1.77 0.01 -5.81
C THR A 199 -1.66 -1.50 -5.55
N PRO A 200 -0.45 -2.03 -5.29
CA PRO A 200 -0.23 -3.48 -5.33
C PRO A 200 -1.15 -4.29 -4.42
N GLY A 201 -1.42 -3.83 -3.19
CA GLY A 201 -2.31 -4.52 -2.25
C GLY A 201 -3.75 -4.66 -2.76
N PRO A 202 -4.47 -3.55 -3.00
CA PRO A 202 -5.81 -3.57 -3.60
C PRO A 202 -5.88 -4.30 -4.94
N LEU A 203 -4.84 -4.17 -5.79
CA LEU A 203 -4.78 -4.85 -7.09
C LEU A 203 -4.67 -6.37 -6.93
N MET A 204 -3.85 -6.86 -5.99
CA MET A 204 -3.76 -8.29 -5.67
C MET A 204 -5.07 -8.86 -5.12
N ILE A 205 -5.79 -8.10 -4.31
CA ILE A 205 -7.12 -8.52 -3.80
C ILE A 205 -8.12 -8.63 -4.96
N ALA A 206 -8.16 -7.63 -5.85
CA ALA A 206 -9.02 -7.65 -7.03
C ALA A 206 -8.73 -8.87 -7.93
N GLU A 207 -7.45 -9.16 -8.16
CA GLU A 207 -6.99 -10.32 -8.93
C GLU A 207 -7.35 -11.65 -8.26
N GLY A 208 -7.13 -11.77 -6.95
CA GLY A 208 -7.48 -12.97 -6.17
C GLY A 208 -8.99 -13.25 -6.14
N LEU A 209 -9.81 -12.20 -6.09
CA LEU A 209 -11.27 -12.28 -6.20
C LEU A 209 -11.77 -12.41 -7.65
N LYS A 210 -10.85 -12.39 -8.64
CA LYS A 210 -11.17 -12.41 -10.09
C LYS A 210 -12.15 -11.30 -10.50
N LEU A 211 -12.04 -10.13 -9.86
CA LEU A 211 -12.85 -8.97 -10.17
C LEU A 211 -12.25 -8.19 -11.33
N ASP A 212 -13.11 -7.61 -12.16
CA ASP A 212 -12.68 -6.61 -13.13
C ASP A 212 -12.09 -5.39 -12.42
N LEU A 213 -10.98 -4.87 -12.96
CA LEU A 213 -10.24 -3.76 -12.35
C LEU A 213 -11.12 -2.51 -12.18
N GLY A 214 -11.98 -2.21 -13.15
CA GLY A 214 -12.88 -1.05 -13.09
C GLY A 214 -13.88 -1.17 -11.94
N ILE A 215 -14.44 -2.36 -11.73
CA ILE A 215 -15.37 -2.64 -10.62
C ILE A 215 -14.64 -2.51 -9.28
N ALA A 216 -13.44 -3.09 -9.18
CA ALA A 216 -12.63 -2.99 -7.98
C ALA A 216 -12.25 -1.55 -7.64
N MET A 217 -11.92 -0.73 -8.65
CA MET A 217 -11.67 0.70 -8.47
C MET A 217 -12.91 1.44 -7.94
N MET A 218 -14.07 1.22 -8.53
CA MET A 218 -15.32 1.86 -8.08
C MET A 218 -15.69 1.44 -6.65
N ALA A 219 -15.53 0.16 -6.31
CA ALA A 219 -15.76 -0.34 -4.97
C ALA A 219 -14.77 0.27 -3.96
N GLY A 220 -13.49 0.35 -4.31
CA GLY A 220 -12.45 0.97 -3.49
C GLY A 220 -12.71 2.46 -3.24
N LEU A 221 -13.11 3.20 -4.27
CA LEU A 221 -13.48 4.62 -4.16
C LEU A 221 -14.70 4.81 -3.24
N ALA A 222 -15.75 4.00 -3.41
CA ALA A 222 -16.95 4.07 -2.58
C ALA A 222 -16.62 3.73 -1.11
N ALA A 223 -15.85 2.68 -0.88
CA ALA A 223 -15.42 2.27 0.46
C ALA A 223 -14.51 3.30 1.13
N SER A 224 -13.78 4.10 0.36
CA SER A 224 -12.89 5.16 0.86
C SER A 224 -13.61 6.39 1.40
N LEU A 225 -14.88 6.61 1.05
CA LEU A 225 -15.64 7.80 1.47
C LEU A 225 -15.80 7.89 2.99
N LEU A 226 -16.12 6.78 3.65
CA LEU A 226 -16.30 6.74 5.10
C LEU A 226 -14.98 7.02 5.86
N PRO A 227 -13.85 6.34 5.54
CA PRO A 227 -12.54 6.68 6.08
C PRO A 227 -12.14 8.14 5.81
N ALA A 228 -12.38 8.66 4.61
CA ALA A 228 -12.01 10.02 4.24
C ALA A 228 -12.76 11.06 5.09
N TRP A 229 -14.06 10.85 5.30
CA TRP A 229 -14.86 11.68 6.19
C TRP A 229 -14.37 11.59 7.65
N LEU A 230 -14.07 10.37 8.13
CA LEU A 230 -13.57 10.15 9.48
C LEU A 230 -12.21 10.83 9.70
N VAL A 231 -11.30 10.76 8.72
CA VAL A 231 -10.01 11.46 8.75
C VAL A 231 -10.21 12.97 8.88
N LEU A 232 -11.11 13.58 8.09
CA LEU A 232 -11.38 15.01 8.22
C LEU A 232 -11.95 15.38 9.58
N PHE A 233 -12.87 14.57 10.10
CA PHE A 233 -13.47 14.76 11.42
C PHE A 233 -12.41 14.70 12.52
N LEU A 234 -11.57 13.67 12.50
CA LEU A 234 -10.48 13.50 13.45
C LEU A 234 -9.44 14.62 13.30
N ALA A 235 -9.03 14.98 12.09
CA ALA A 235 -8.07 16.03 11.86
C ALA A 235 -8.51 17.38 12.48
N ARG A 236 -9.80 17.73 12.37
CA ARG A 236 -10.36 18.91 13.05
C ARG A 236 -10.34 18.80 14.57
N ARG A 237 -10.65 17.61 15.11
CA ARG A 237 -10.65 17.37 16.55
C ARG A 237 -9.24 17.38 17.15
N PHE A 238 -8.27 16.83 16.44
CA PHE A 238 -6.87 16.87 16.81
C PHE A 238 -6.32 18.29 16.74
N ASP A 239 -6.65 19.02 15.69
CA ASP A 239 -6.28 20.43 15.56
C ASP A 239 -6.78 21.29 16.74
N ALA A 240 -8.05 21.17 17.10
CA ALA A 240 -8.62 21.91 18.22
C ALA A 240 -8.01 21.54 19.59
N LYS A 241 -7.45 20.33 19.73
CA LYS A 241 -6.88 19.83 20.99
C LYS A 241 -5.37 20.03 21.10
N PHE A 242 -4.65 19.94 19.97
CA PHE A 242 -3.20 19.92 19.92
C PHE A 242 -2.68 21.09 19.07
N ASN A 243 -2.16 22.11 19.72
CA ASN A 243 -1.50 23.24 19.05
C ASN A 243 -0.06 22.86 18.67
N ILE A 244 0.09 22.06 17.61
CA ILE A 244 1.40 21.61 17.12
C ILE A 244 2.01 22.74 16.27
N PRO A 245 3.16 23.31 16.65
CA PRO A 245 3.80 24.34 15.86
C PRO A 245 4.27 23.78 14.52
N MET A 246 4.18 24.60 13.47
CA MET A 246 4.72 24.24 12.16
C MET A 246 6.23 24.04 12.27
N ARG A 247 6.68 22.81 12.00
CA ARG A 247 8.11 22.47 11.96
C ARG A 247 8.71 22.86 10.61
N GLU A 248 10.01 23.15 10.61
CA GLU A 248 10.75 23.33 9.36
C GLU A 248 10.81 21.99 8.61
N ALA A 249 10.62 22.03 7.30
CA ALA A 249 10.77 20.86 6.43
C ALA A 249 12.00 21.06 5.54
N ALA A 250 12.69 19.96 5.22
CA ALA A 250 13.83 19.98 4.31
C ALA A 250 13.42 20.58 2.95
N GLY A 251 14.14 21.61 2.50
CA GLY A 251 13.96 22.21 1.16
C GLY A 251 13.14 23.51 1.08
N ALA A 252 12.54 24.00 2.16
CA ALA A 252 11.95 25.35 2.20
C ALA A 252 12.01 25.92 3.62
N SER A 253 12.87 26.90 3.86
CA SER A 253 12.92 27.58 5.17
C SER A 253 11.60 28.31 5.43
N THR A 254 11.18 28.42 6.70
CA THR A 254 9.97 29.19 7.04
C THR A 254 10.09 30.67 6.60
N SER A 255 11.31 31.20 6.54
CA SER A 255 11.63 32.55 6.05
C SER A 255 11.41 32.74 4.55
N GLU A 256 11.83 31.79 3.71
CA GLU A 256 11.66 31.88 2.24
C GLU A 256 10.21 31.75 1.80
N LEU A 257 9.40 30.98 2.54
CA LEU A 257 7.97 30.87 2.24
C LEU A 257 7.22 32.16 2.59
N ARG A 258 7.59 32.87 3.67
CA ARG A 258 6.97 34.14 4.05
C ARG A 258 7.15 35.21 2.96
N THR A 259 8.34 35.31 2.37
CA THR A 259 8.61 36.27 1.27
C THR A 259 7.85 35.96 -0.02
N ILE A 260 7.41 34.71 -0.25
CA ILE A 260 6.54 34.34 -1.38
C ILE A 260 5.06 34.60 -1.05
N VAL A 261 4.68 34.41 0.21
CA VAL A 261 3.31 34.63 0.72
C VAL A 261 2.95 36.12 0.78
N ASP A 262 3.92 36.96 1.11
CA ASP A 262 3.75 38.41 1.23
C ASP A 262 3.83 39.16 -0.12
N LYS A 263 4.02 38.44 -1.23
CA LYS A 263 3.92 38.95 -2.62
C LYS A 263 2.58 38.56 -3.24
#